data_AF-A0A8S3TL52-F1
#
_entry.id   AF-A0A8S3TL52-F1
#
_cell.length_a   1.000
_cell.length_b   1.000
_cell.length_c   1.000
_cell.angle_alpha   90.00
_cell.angle_beta   90.00
_cell.angle_gamma   90.00
#
_symmetry.space_group_name_H-M   'P 1'
#
loop_
_entity.id
_entity.type
_entity.pdbx_description
1 polymer ?
#
loop_
_entity_poly.entity_id
_entity_poly.type
_entity_poly.pdbx_seq_one_letter_code
_entity_poly.pdbx_strand_id
1 'polypeptide(L)'
;MTQQLGWEPLEHRRARSRVIMFYKIINHIVEVPVHHLLSHHDTRTRGSMSNNIRQIRTRLDCFKYSFIPATIISWNNIPPDIRASPSVEHFRHAIQDIQVIAVVLSCNSYRTDAEDVKKVHIIFMNHLDVGYDGLLPEELGFINNVLNKYFVEYFPRAIILSEQLRMLGYYERFIYTTHPWLVSLYLNCPPNLILSGIKLKCPNATELSSFVNAVKQGDITWHAGPMNMQFEVMDVELARFGIKLSKDLDDKMNIVRKFRTLSQRDVPAMTQGIVPILEEEGVAAISVGVNTVTAPPAVPPIFRWKFQNSSVIGIWHPG
;
A
#
# COMPACT_ATOMS: atom_id res chain seq x y z
N MET A 1 23.49 1.27 6.54
CA MET A 1 22.40 0.35 6.95
C MET A 1 22.10 -0.71 5.88
N THR A 2 21.79 -0.37 4.63
CA THR A 2 21.55 -1.36 3.55
C THR A 2 22.75 -2.26 3.22
N GLN A 3 23.97 -1.70 3.16
CA GLN A 3 25.20 -2.50 2.95
C GLN A 3 25.49 -3.47 4.11
N GLN A 4 25.07 -3.16 5.34
CA GLN A 4 25.26 -4.03 6.51
C GLN A 4 24.27 -5.20 6.55
N LEU A 5 23.08 -5.03 5.94
CA LEU A 5 22.04 -6.07 5.88
C LEU A 5 22.18 -6.99 4.67
N GLY A 6 23.08 -6.68 3.72
CA GLY A 6 23.23 -7.41 2.46
C GLY A 6 22.00 -7.36 1.56
N TRP A 7 21.08 -6.42 1.79
CA TRP A 7 19.82 -6.32 1.04
C TRP A 7 20.02 -5.57 -0.27
N GLU A 8 19.48 -6.12 -1.36
CA GLU A 8 19.42 -5.43 -2.64
C GLU A 8 18.61 -4.13 -2.51
N PRO A 9 19.16 -2.97 -2.96
CA PRO A 9 18.46 -1.69 -2.91
C PRO A 9 17.06 -1.78 -3.52
N LEU A 10 16.09 -1.09 -2.90
CA LEU A 10 14.71 -1.04 -3.41
C LEU A 10 14.64 -0.54 -4.86
N GLU A 11 15.53 0.37 -5.23
CA GLU A 11 15.70 0.88 -6.58
C GLU A 11 15.99 -0.24 -7.60
N HIS A 12 16.93 -1.14 -7.29
CA HIS A 12 17.26 -2.26 -8.16
C HIS A 12 16.10 -3.25 -8.25
N ARG A 13 15.48 -3.57 -7.11
CA ARG A 13 14.31 -4.45 -7.08
C ARG A 13 13.16 -3.91 -7.92
N ARG A 14 12.89 -2.60 -7.85
CA ARG A 14 11.88 -1.91 -8.67
C ARG A 14 12.25 -1.91 -10.15
N ALA A 15 13.51 -1.61 -10.50
CA ALA A 15 13.98 -1.63 -11.88
C ALA A 15 13.84 -3.03 -12.52
N ARG A 16 14.21 -4.08 -11.78
CA ARG A 16 14.08 -5.48 -12.19
C ARG A 16 12.62 -5.90 -12.37
N SER A 17 11.76 -5.62 -11.39
CA SER A 17 10.33 -5.88 -11.50
C SER A 17 9.71 -5.23 -12.74
N ARG A 18 10.09 -3.97 -13.00
CA ARG A 18 9.63 -3.20 -14.16
C ARG A 18 10.00 -3.84 -15.50
N VAL A 19 11.27 -4.24 -15.69
CA VAL A 19 11.70 -4.89 -16.95
C VAL A 19 11.13 -6.30 -17.09
N ILE A 20 10.89 -7.04 -16.00
CA ILE A 20 10.19 -8.34 -16.05
C ILE A 20 8.75 -8.17 -16.52
N MET A 21 8.03 -7.18 -15.99
CA MET A 21 6.68 -6.89 -16.46
C MET A 21 6.67 -6.49 -17.94
N PHE A 22 7.66 -5.71 -18.36
CA PHE A 22 7.81 -5.33 -19.76
C PHE A 22 8.12 -6.52 -20.67
N TYR A 23 8.99 -7.45 -20.25
CA TYR A 23 9.20 -8.72 -20.96
C TYR A 23 7.88 -9.49 -21.15
N LYS A 24 7.05 -9.59 -20.10
CA LYS A 24 5.75 -10.25 -20.18
C LYS A 24 4.81 -9.56 -21.19
N ILE A 25 4.82 -8.24 -21.23
CA ILE A 25 4.02 -7.44 -22.18
C ILE A 25 4.50 -7.69 -23.62
N ILE A 26 5.80 -7.61 -23.89
CA ILE A 26 6.38 -7.82 -25.23
C ILE A 26 6.10 -9.25 -25.75
N ASN A 27 6.15 -10.24 -24.87
CA ASN A 27 5.92 -11.64 -25.23
C ASN A 27 4.44 -12.07 -25.09
N HIS A 28 3.51 -11.12 -24.93
CA HIS A 28 2.07 -11.38 -24.84
C HIS A 28 1.65 -12.36 -23.71
N ILE A 29 2.45 -12.44 -22.65
CA ILE A 29 2.14 -13.21 -21.43
C ILE A 29 1.13 -12.46 -20.56
N VAL A 30 1.10 -11.12 -20.68
CA VAL A 30 0.07 -10.27 -20.07
C VAL A 30 -0.52 -9.38 -21.17
N GLU A 31 -1.85 -9.32 -21.22
CA GLU A 31 -2.57 -8.52 -22.19
C GLU A 31 -2.56 -7.04 -21.79
N VAL A 32 -1.65 -6.27 -22.39
CA VAL A 32 -1.61 -4.80 -22.29
C VAL A 32 -1.61 -4.25 -23.72
N PRO A 33 -2.55 -3.36 -24.11
CA PRO A 33 -2.67 -2.87 -25.47
C PRO A 33 -1.56 -1.85 -25.79
N VAL A 34 -0.33 -2.32 -26.00
CA VAL A 34 0.86 -1.48 -26.23
C VAL A 34 1.28 -1.34 -27.70
N HIS A 35 0.57 -2.01 -28.61
CA HIS A 35 0.89 -2.04 -30.05
C HIS A 35 0.99 -0.65 -30.69
N HIS A 36 0.26 0.34 -30.18
CA HIS A 36 0.30 1.72 -30.65
C HIS A 36 1.43 2.54 -30.02
N LEU A 37 2.04 2.07 -28.94
CA LEU A 37 3.11 2.76 -28.21
C LEU A 37 4.50 2.24 -28.58
N LEU A 38 4.60 0.95 -28.93
CA LEU A 38 5.87 0.29 -29.21
C LEU A 38 6.09 0.21 -30.71
N SER A 39 7.07 0.96 -31.21
CA SER A 39 7.55 0.85 -32.58
C SER A 39 9.02 0.44 -32.57
N HIS A 40 9.43 -0.41 -33.50
CA HIS A 40 10.84 -0.75 -33.69
C HIS A 40 11.52 0.27 -34.61
N HIS A 41 12.84 0.41 -34.48
CA HIS A 41 13.61 1.24 -35.42
C HIS A 41 13.56 0.65 -36.83
N ASP A 42 13.46 1.51 -37.85
CA ASP A 42 13.50 1.13 -39.27
C ASP A 42 14.87 0.47 -39.58
N THR A 43 14.84 -0.59 -40.40
CA THR A 43 15.92 -1.57 -40.62
C THR A 43 17.18 -1.01 -41.28
N ARG A 44 17.20 0.28 -41.61
CA ARG A 44 18.23 0.97 -42.40
C ARG A 44 19.28 1.73 -41.57
N THR A 45 19.20 1.68 -40.25
CA THR A 45 20.16 2.36 -39.35
C THR A 45 20.98 1.34 -38.54
N ARG A 46 22.22 1.69 -38.17
CA ARG A 46 23.16 0.84 -37.41
C ARG A 46 22.58 0.22 -36.11
N GLY A 47 21.46 0.72 -35.59
CA GLY A 47 20.74 0.18 -34.43
C GLY A 47 19.72 -0.93 -34.75
N SER A 48 19.55 -1.34 -36.01
CA SER A 48 18.58 -2.40 -36.37
C SER A 48 19.02 -3.79 -35.94
N MET A 49 20.33 -4.03 -35.79
CA MET A 49 20.87 -5.34 -35.39
C MET A 49 20.51 -5.74 -33.95
N SER A 50 20.04 -4.80 -33.11
CA SER A 50 19.82 -5.06 -31.69
C SER A 50 18.35 -5.17 -31.28
N ASN A 51 17.40 -5.21 -32.21
CA ASN A 51 15.95 -5.27 -31.93
C ASN A 51 15.49 -4.20 -30.90
N ASN A 52 16.10 -3.02 -30.91
CA ASN A 52 15.76 -1.96 -29.96
C ASN A 52 14.38 -1.40 -30.25
N ILE A 53 13.65 -1.10 -29.18
CA ILE A 53 12.37 -0.39 -29.26
C ILE A 53 12.67 1.10 -29.37
N ARG A 54 11.99 1.78 -30.27
CA ARG A 54 12.14 3.23 -30.46
C ARG A 54 11.73 3.96 -29.18
N GLN A 55 12.63 4.80 -28.68
CA GLN A 55 12.31 5.66 -27.54
C GLN A 55 11.16 6.61 -27.87
N ILE A 56 10.12 6.62 -27.03
CA ILE A 56 8.99 7.52 -27.17
C ILE A 56 9.45 8.95 -26.82
N ARG A 57 9.20 9.90 -27.73
CA ARG A 57 9.43 11.32 -27.45
C ARG A 57 8.36 11.81 -26.48
N THR A 58 8.78 12.42 -25.39
CA THR A 58 7.89 12.90 -24.33
C THR A 58 8.12 14.39 -24.08
N ARG A 59 7.03 15.14 -23.92
CA ARG A 59 7.06 16.57 -23.56
C ARG A 59 6.81 16.81 -22.07
N LEU A 60 5.99 15.96 -21.47
CA LEU A 60 5.59 16.05 -20.06
C LEU A 60 6.38 15.05 -19.23
N ASP A 61 6.91 15.50 -18.10
CA ASP A 61 7.67 14.65 -17.19
C ASP A 61 6.82 13.50 -16.62
N CYS A 62 5.53 13.73 -16.32
CA CYS A 62 4.64 12.67 -15.88
C CYS A 62 4.54 11.50 -16.90
N PHE A 63 4.54 11.81 -18.19
CA PHE A 63 4.53 10.79 -19.24
C PHE A 63 5.93 10.20 -19.48
N LYS A 64 6.98 11.05 -19.48
CA LYS A 64 8.39 10.63 -19.55
C LYS A 64 8.74 9.58 -18.48
N TYR A 65 8.25 9.77 -17.26
CA TYR A 65 8.51 8.89 -16.11
C TYR A 65 7.42 7.83 -15.88
N SER A 66 6.41 7.77 -16.75
CA SER A 66 5.42 6.69 -16.74
C SER A 66 6.04 5.37 -17.18
N PHE A 67 5.34 4.26 -16.92
CA PHE A 67 5.87 2.91 -17.09
C PHE A 67 6.49 2.67 -18.47
N ILE A 68 5.79 2.91 -19.59
CA ILE A 68 6.28 2.54 -20.92
C ILE A 68 7.50 3.36 -21.36
N PRO A 69 7.47 4.71 -21.42
CA PRO A 69 8.61 5.48 -21.91
C PRO A 69 9.87 5.32 -21.06
N ALA A 70 9.73 5.20 -19.74
CA ALA A 70 10.87 4.97 -18.86
C ALA A 70 11.46 3.57 -19.01
N THR A 71 10.63 2.55 -19.23
CA THR A 71 11.09 1.15 -19.32
C THR A 71 11.79 0.84 -20.64
N ILE A 72 11.43 1.50 -21.74
CA ILE A 72 12.12 1.31 -23.05
C ILE A 72 13.62 1.60 -22.93
N ILE A 73 14.00 2.61 -22.13
CA ILE A 73 15.41 2.95 -21.89
C ILE A 73 16.13 1.77 -21.21
N SER A 74 15.60 1.28 -20.10
CA SER A 74 16.20 0.15 -19.38
C SER A 74 16.18 -1.13 -20.22
N TRP A 75 15.10 -1.39 -20.96
CA TRP A 75 14.96 -2.54 -21.84
C TRP A 75 16.02 -2.57 -22.94
N ASN A 76 16.24 -1.45 -23.63
CA ASN A 76 17.23 -1.37 -24.72
C ASN A 76 18.68 -1.52 -24.24
N ASN A 77 18.95 -1.32 -22.95
CA ASN A 77 20.25 -1.56 -22.34
C ASN A 77 20.48 -3.04 -21.95
N ILE A 78 19.44 -3.89 -22.02
CA ILE A 78 19.57 -5.32 -21.80
C ILE A 78 20.14 -5.97 -23.08
N PRO A 79 21.17 -6.84 -22.96
CA PRO A 79 21.72 -7.58 -24.09
C PRO A 79 20.63 -8.29 -24.93
N PRO A 80 20.70 -8.25 -26.27
CA PRO A 80 19.66 -8.82 -27.14
C PRO A 80 19.38 -10.32 -26.89
N ASP A 81 20.42 -11.09 -26.58
CA ASP A 81 20.34 -12.52 -26.22
C ASP A 81 19.53 -12.75 -24.95
N ILE A 82 19.69 -11.88 -23.94
CA ILE A 82 18.92 -11.94 -22.71
C ILE A 82 17.47 -11.52 -22.97
N ARG A 83 17.23 -10.48 -23.79
CA ARG A 83 15.86 -10.10 -24.18
C ARG A 83 15.13 -11.19 -24.95
N ALA A 84 15.87 -12.01 -25.70
CA ALA A 84 15.36 -13.16 -26.44
C ALA A 84 15.24 -14.44 -25.58
N SER A 85 15.34 -14.32 -24.25
CA SER A 85 15.13 -15.45 -23.33
C SER A 85 13.80 -16.17 -23.62
N PRO A 86 13.75 -17.51 -23.55
CA PRO A 86 12.58 -18.29 -23.96
C PRO A 86 11.44 -18.29 -22.93
N SER A 87 11.68 -17.89 -21.68
CA SER A 87 10.64 -17.78 -20.66
C SER A 87 10.92 -16.68 -19.64
N VAL A 88 9.91 -16.33 -18.86
CA VAL A 88 10.01 -15.35 -17.76
C VAL A 88 11.04 -15.77 -16.73
N GLU A 89 11.12 -17.07 -16.41
CA GLU A 89 12.05 -17.64 -15.43
C GLU A 89 13.51 -17.48 -15.90
N HIS A 90 13.79 -17.85 -17.17
CA HIS A 90 15.12 -17.68 -17.76
C HIS A 90 15.51 -16.20 -17.81
N PHE A 91 14.59 -15.33 -18.23
CA PHE A 91 14.82 -13.89 -18.24
C PHE A 91 15.10 -13.36 -16.83
N ARG A 92 14.30 -13.76 -15.83
CA ARG A 92 14.43 -13.34 -14.42
C ARG A 92 15.78 -13.73 -13.83
N HIS A 93 16.27 -14.93 -14.14
CA HIS A 93 17.61 -15.37 -13.73
C HIS A 93 18.70 -14.62 -14.48
N ALA A 94 18.60 -14.46 -15.79
CA ALA A 94 19.62 -13.77 -16.59
C ALA A 94 19.82 -12.29 -16.21
N ILE A 95 18.77 -11.61 -15.70
CA ILE A 95 18.87 -10.22 -15.22
C ILE A 95 19.21 -10.09 -13.73
N GLN A 96 19.48 -11.19 -13.01
CA GLN A 96 19.95 -11.12 -11.61
C GLN A 96 21.34 -10.48 -11.51
N ASP A 97 22.21 -10.78 -12.49
CA ASP A 97 23.62 -10.37 -12.48
C ASP A 97 23.89 -9.07 -13.25
N ILE A 98 22.87 -8.54 -13.93
CA ILE A 98 22.96 -7.27 -14.64
C ILE A 98 22.63 -6.15 -13.66
N GLN A 99 23.53 -5.17 -13.54
CA GLN A 99 23.11 -3.87 -13.01
C GLN A 99 22.13 -3.25 -14.01
N VAL A 100 20.82 -3.49 -13.83
CA VAL A 100 19.73 -2.86 -14.61
C VAL A 100 19.61 -1.35 -14.27
N ILE A 101 20.71 -0.74 -13.83
CA ILE A 101 20.85 0.66 -13.47
C ILE A 101 21.32 1.41 -14.72
N ALA A 102 20.48 1.38 -15.74
CA ALA A 102 20.56 2.37 -16.79
C ALA A 102 19.27 3.16 -16.73
N VAL A 103 19.38 4.27 -16.01
CA VAL A 103 18.42 5.37 -15.98
C VAL A 103 17.14 5.04 -15.19
N VAL A 104 17.29 4.89 -13.87
CA VAL A 104 16.24 5.39 -12.98
C VAL A 104 16.36 6.92 -13.06
N LEU A 105 15.64 7.52 -14.02
CA LEU A 105 15.30 8.93 -13.91
C LEU A 105 14.35 9.02 -12.71
N SER A 106 14.94 9.14 -11.53
CA SER A 106 14.21 9.58 -10.36
C SER A 106 13.62 10.92 -10.71
N CYS A 107 12.29 11.04 -10.60
CA CYS A 107 11.67 12.34 -10.47
C CYS A 107 12.30 12.96 -9.21
N ASN A 108 13.30 13.83 -9.42
CA ASN A 108 13.86 14.69 -8.39
C ASN A 108 12.76 15.70 -8.04
N SER A 109 11.84 15.30 -7.17
CA SER A 109 11.12 16.30 -6.39
C SER A 109 11.52 16.24 -4.92
N TYR A 110 12.03 15.11 -4.42
CA TYR A 110 12.47 15.00 -3.02
C TYR A 110 13.62 13.96 -2.86
N ARG A 111 14.85 14.32 -3.26
CA ARG A 111 16.05 13.63 -2.78
C ARG A 111 16.41 14.22 -1.43
N THR A 112 15.95 13.60 -0.36
CA THR A 112 16.64 13.72 0.92
C THR A 112 17.84 12.80 0.83
N ASP A 113 19.06 13.33 0.93
CA ASP A 113 20.24 12.47 0.99
C ASP A 113 20.11 11.53 2.19
N ALA A 114 20.42 10.25 2.01
CA ALA A 114 20.22 9.25 3.06
C ALA A 114 21.00 9.59 4.34
N GLU A 115 22.09 10.36 4.21
CA GLU A 115 22.91 10.87 5.31
C GLU A 115 22.18 11.92 6.18
N ASP A 116 21.19 12.60 5.61
CA ASP A 116 20.37 13.61 6.29
C ASP A 116 19.18 13.01 7.04
N VAL A 117 18.82 11.75 6.76
CA VAL A 117 17.71 11.07 7.43
C VAL A 117 18.10 10.69 8.86
N LYS A 118 17.65 11.49 9.84
CA LYS A 118 17.92 11.23 11.27
C LYS A 118 16.90 10.30 11.93
N LYS A 119 15.72 10.15 11.35
CA LYS A 119 14.62 9.39 11.95
C LYS A 119 13.75 8.72 10.89
N VAL A 120 13.48 7.44 11.07
CA VAL A 120 12.53 6.67 10.27
C VAL A 120 11.41 6.17 11.18
N HIS A 121 10.17 6.45 10.81
CA HIS A 121 8.99 5.92 11.48
C HIS A 121 8.48 4.72 10.68
N ILE A 122 8.44 3.55 11.32
CA ILE A 122 7.89 2.32 10.74
C ILE A 122 6.49 2.11 11.33
N ILE A 123 5.49 1.98 10.46
CA ILE A 123 4.09 1.75 10.85
C ILE A 123 3.69 0.39 10.28
N PHE A 124 3.31 -0.54 11.16
CA PHE A 124 2.84 -1.86 10.76
C PHE A 124 1.32 -1.84 10.63
N MET A 125 0.82 -2.09 9.42
CA MET A 125 -0.60 -2.10 9.11
C MET A 125 -0.84 -3.00 7.90
N ASN A 126 -1.99 -3.66 7.85
CA ASN A 126 -2.46 -4.32 6.64
C ASN A 126 -3.46 -3.43 5.91
N HIS A 127 -3.47 -3.51 4.59
CA HIS A 127 -4.58 -3.01 3.77
C HIS A 127 -5.75 -4.01 3.88
N LEU A 128 -6.94 -3.53 4.23
CA LEU A 128 -8.13 -4.38 4.46
C LEU A 128 -9.12 -4.24 3.30
N ASP A 129 -9.18 -5.28 2.47
CA ASP A 129 -10.19 -5.42 1.40
C ASP A 129 -11.20 -6.51 1.76
N VAL A 130 -12.40 -6.10 2.16
CA VAL A 130 -13.46 -7.04 2.56
C VAL A 130 -14.31 -7.40 1.35
N GLY A 131 -14.21 -8.63 0.86
CA GLY A 131 -15.06 -9.12 -0.23
C GLY A 131 -14.49 -8.95 -1.64
N TYR A 132 -13.21 -8.63 -1.81
CA TYR A 132 -12.59 -8.40 -3.12
C TYR A 132 -11.80 -9.61 -3.63
N ASP A 133 -10.58 -9.84 -3.15
CA ASP A 133 -9.69 -10.91 -3.64
C ASP A 133 -9.35 -11.92 -2.54
N GLY A 134 -9.07 -13.15 -2.97
CA GLY A 134 -8.53 -14.20 -2.12
C GLY A 134 -7.18 -13.79 -1.53
N LEU A 135 -6.92 -14.16 -0.27
CA LEU A 135 -5.60 -13.93 0.32
C LEU A 135 -4.54 -14.88 -0.26
N LEU A 136 -4.96 -15.95 -0.92
CA LEU A 136 -4.16 -16.88 -1.71
C LEU A 136 -4.83 -17.08 -3.09
N PRO A 137 -4.07 -17.42 -4.16
CA PRO A 137 -4.61 -17.63 -5.51
C PRO A 137 -5.75 -18.65 -5.58
N GLU A 138 -5.75 -19.62 -4.67
CA GLU A 138 -6.75 -20.68 -4.54
C GLU A 138 -7.92 -20.35 -3.59
N GLU A 139 -7.83 -19.27 -2.82
CA GLU A 139 -8.88 -18.85 -1.90
C GLU A 139 -9.84 -17.86 -2.58
N LEU A 140 -11.15 -18.00 -2.34
CA LEU A 140 -12.10 -16.97 -2.75
C LEU A 140 -12.14 -15.85 -1.71
N GLY A 141 -12.09 -14.60 -2.17
CA GLY A 141 -12.08 -13.37 -1.37
C GLY A 141 -13.38 -13.03 -0.64
N PHE A 142 -14.17 -14.01 -0.23
CA PHE A 142 -15.45 -13.75 0.44
C PHE A 142 -15.24 -13.07 1.80
N ILE A 143 -16.22 -12.25 2.19
CA ILE A 143 -16.22 -11.43 3.42
C ILE A 143 -15.73 -12.24 4.63
N ASN A 144 -16.39 -13.35 4.94
CA ASN A 144 -16.04 -14.14 6.13
C ASN A 144 -14.69 -14.85 6.00
N ASN A 145 -14.18 -15.15 4.80
CA ASN A 145 -12.82 -15.68 4.64
C ASN A 145 -11.78 -14.65 5.07
N VAL A 146 -11.90 -13.43 4.55
CA VAL A 146 -10.99 -12.32 4.88
C VAL A 146 -11.06 -12.04 6.39
N LEU A 147 -12.26 -11.83 6.93
CA LEU A 147 -12.44 -11.54 8.37
C LEU A 147 -11.87 -12.65 9.26
N ASN A 148 -12.11 -13.91 8.92
CA ASN A 148 -11.58 -15.04 9.66
C ASN A 148 -10.05 -15.02 9.71
N LYS A 149 -9.36 -14.65 8.63
CA LYS A 149 -7.90 -14.54 8.64
C LYS A 149 -7.40 -13.51 9.65
N TYR A 150 -8.04 -12.34 9.69
CA TYR A 150 -7.68 -11.33 10.68
C TYR A 150 -7.90 -11.85 12.11
N PHE A 151 -9.01 -12.54 12.35
CA PHE A 151 -9.41 -12.97 13.68
C PHE A 151 -8.57 -14.14 14.20
N VAL A 152 -8.29 -15.13 13.36
CA VAL A 152 -7.64 -16.39 13.78
C VAL A 152 -6.13 -16.41 13.51
N GLU A 153 -5.62 -15.50 12.67
CA GLU A 153 -4.21 -15.48 12.30
C GLU A 153 -3.54 -14.13 12.57
N TYR A 154 -4.01 -13.04 11.96
CA TYR A 154 -3.25 -11.78 12.00
C TYR A 154 -3.25 -11.14 13.39
N PHE A 155 -4.39 -11.06 14.08
CA PHE A 155 -4.43 -10.56 15.45
C PHE A 155 -3.60 -11.44 16.40
N PRO A 156 -3.78 -12.77 16.47
CA PRO A 156 -2.93 -13.62 17.31
C PRO A 156 -1.43 -13.47 17.02
N ARG A 157 -1.03 -13.46 15.74
CA ARG A 157 0.39 -13.31 15.37
C ARG A 157 0.97 -11.96 15.78
N ALA A 158 0.21 -10.88 15.63
CA ALA A 158 0.63 -9.56 16.07
C ALA A 158 0.86 -9.49 17.59
N ILE A 159 -0.03 -10.12 18.37
CA ILE A 159 0.09 -10.20 19.82
C ILE A 159 1.34 -11.00 20.20
N ILE A 160 1.49 -12.21 19.66
CA ILE A 160 2.63 -13.10 19.94
C ILE A 160 3.96 -12.43 19.60
N LEU A 161 4.06 -11.78 18.42
CA LEU A 161 5.28 -11.10 18.02
C LEU A 161 5.65 -9.95 18.97
N SER A 162 4.66 -9.17 19.39
CA SER A 162 4.87 -8.05 20.32
C SER A 162 5.33 -8.53 21.70
N GLU A 163 4.73 -9.62 22.20
CA GLU A 163 5.12 -10.29 23.44
C GLU A 163 6.55 -10.85 23.35
N GLN A 164 6.88 -11.55 22.26
CA GLN A 164 8.22 -12.10 22.05
C GLN A 164 9.31 -11.01 22.04
N LEU A 165 9.08 -9.89 21.34
CA LEU A 165 10.03 -8.79 21.31
C LEU A 165 10.30 -8.23 22.71
N ARG A 166 9.24 -8.08 23.54
CA ARG A 166 9.39 -7.66 24.94
C ARG A 166 10.13 -8.70 25.78
N MET A 167 9.74 -9.97 25.68
CA MET A 167 10.34 -11.06 26.47
C MET A 167 11.83 -11.23 26.18
N LEU A 168 12.24 -11.02 24.93
CA LEU A 168 13.63 -11.07 24.49
C LEU A 168 14.42 -9.79 24.79
N GLY A 169 13.76 -8.76 25.35
CA GLY A 169 14.41 -7.51 25.76
C GLY A 169 14.79 -6.58 24.61
N TYR A 170 14.17 -6.71 23.43
CA TYR A 170 14.38 -5.78 22.33
C TYR A 170 13.87 -4.38 22.67
N TYR A 171 14.58 -3.35 22.21
CA TYR A 171 14.15 -1.97 22.33
C TYR A 171 13.02 -1.65 21.35
N GLU A 172 13.08 -2.26 20.16
CA GLU A 172 12.10 -2.11 19.11
C GLU A 172 10.75 -2.72 19.51
N ARG A 173 9.67 -2.02 19.14
CA ARG A 173 8.31 -2.49 19.37
C ARG A 173 7.62 -2.78 18.04
N PHE A 174 6.90 -3.89 17.98
CA PHE A 174 5.90 -4.12 16.96
C PHE A 174 4.57 -3.58 17.46
N ILE A 175 4.04 -2.55 16.81
CA ILE A 175 2.72 -1.99 17.11
C ILE A 175 1.85 -2.17 15.87
N TYR A 176 0.91 -3.08 15.96
CA TYR A 176 0.02 -3.41 14.86
C TYR A 176 -1.15 -2.42 14.81
N THR A 177 -1.16 -1.58 13.77
CA THR A 177 -2.25 -0.65 13.48
C THR A 177 -3.30 -1.35 12.63
N THR A 178 -4.55 -1.34 13.06
CA THR A 178 -5.68 -1.95 12.34
C THR A 178 -6.84 -0.95 12.17
N HIS A 179 -7.97 -1.44 11.68
CA HIS A 179 -9.16 -0.66 11.35
C HIS A 179 -10.20 -0.74 12.50
N PRO A 180 -10.69 0.40 13.02
CA PRO A 180 -11.72 0.50 14.07
C PRO A 180 -12.95 -0.37 13.84
N TRP A 181 -13.46 -0.43 12.61
CA TRP A 181 -14.62 -1.27 12.31
C TRP A 181 -14.32 -2.76 12.56
N LEU A 182 -13.15 -3.22 12.15
CA LEU A 182 -12.71 -4.60 12.34
C LEU A 182 -12.52 -4.93 13.82
N VAL A 183 -11.99 -3.98 14.60
CA VAL A 183 -11.88 -4.12 16.08
C VAL A 183 -13.25 -4.18 16.72
N SER A 184 -14.17 -3.27 16.34
CA SER A 184 -15.53 -3.27 16.86
C SER A 184 -16.25 -4.59 16.56
N LEU A 185 -16.07 -5.12 15.34
CA LEU A 185 -16.61 -6.42 14.94
C LEU A 185 -15.99 -7.57 15.75
N TYR A 186 -14.67 -7.56 15.98
CA TYR A 186 -14.01 -8.60 16.78
C TYR A 186 -14.52 -8.61 18.23
N LEU A 187 -14.66 -7.43 18.85
CA LEU A 187 -15.11 -7.28 20.23
C LEU A 187 -16.59 -7.62 20.43
N ASN A 188 -17.42 -7.47 19.39
CA ASN A 188 -18.87 -7.72 19.42
C ASN A 188 -19.27 -8.77 18.37
N CYS A 189 -18.45 -9.80 18.20
CA CYS A 189 -18.55 -10.71 17.08
C CYS A 189 -19.88 -11.51 17.09
N PRO A 190 -20.66 -11.51 15.99
CA PRO A 190 -21.91 -12.25 15.91
C PRO A 190 -21.66 -13.76 15.68
N PRO A 191 -21.94 -14.64 16.67
CA PRO A 191 -21.47 -16.03 16.67
C PRO A 191 -22.08 -16.93 15.58
N ASN A 192 -23.19 -16.49 14.98
CA ASN A 192 -23.95 -17.25 13.98
C ASN A 192 -23.95 -16.56 12.60
N LEU A 193 -23.09 -15.56 12.37
CA LEU A 193 -23.03 -14.91 11.07
C LEU A 193 -22.43 -15.87 10.03
N ILE A 194 -23.25 -16.21 9.02
CA ILE A 194 -22.87 -17.01 7.87
C ILE A 194 -23.10 -16.16 6.63
N LEU A 195 -22.04 -15.95 5.84
CA LEU A 195 -22.09 -15.24 4.56
C LEU A 195 -21.45 -16.13 3.50
N SER A 196 -22.11 -16.29 2.35
CA SER A 196 -21.65 -17.18 1.27
C SER A 196 -21.30 -18.61 1.75
N GLY A 197 -22.08 -19.16 2.70
CA GLY A 197 -21.84 -20.48 3.28
C GLY A 197 -20.66 -20.58 4.25
N ILE A 198 -19.93 -19.49 4.49
CA ILE A 198 -18.78 -19.45 5.40
C ILE A 198 -19.21 -18.85 6.73
N LYS A 199 -18.94 -19.54 7.84
CA LYS A 199 -19.20 -19.04 9.19
C LYS A 199 -18.08 -18.10 9.65
N LEU A 200 -18.45 -16.98 10.28
CA LEU A 200 -17.52 -16.11 10.98
C LEU A 200 -17.01 -16.81 12.26
N LYS A 201 -15.70 -16.87 12.44
CA LYS A 201 -14.99 -17.49 13.56
C LYS A 201 -14.77 -16.46 14.65
N CYS A 202 -15.76 -16.29 15.52
CA CYS A 202 -15.68 -15.37 16.64
C CYS A 202 -14.66 -15.81 17.70
N PRO A 203 -13.97 -14.85 18.34
CA PRO A 203 -13.02 -15.18 19.41
C PRO A 203 -13.72 -15.75 20.63
N ASN A 204 -13.06 -16.69 21.30
CA ASN A 204 -13.45 -17.14 22.62
C ASN A 204 -13.02 -16.12 23.72
N ALA A 205 -13.41 -16.38 24.97
CA ALA A 205 -13.14 -15.47 26.09
C ALA A 205 -11.63 -15.21 26.32
N THR A 206 -10.78 -16.22 26.11
CA THR A 206 -9.32 -16.10 26.26
C THR A 206 -8.72 -15.25 25.14
N GLU A 207 -9.13 -15.49 23.89
CA GLU A 207 -8.68 -14.71 22.74
C GLU A 207 -9.09 -13.25 22.86
N LEU A 208 -10.35 -13.00 23.27
CA LEU A 208 -10.86 -11.66 23.51
C LEU A 208 -10.07 -10.94 24.62
N SER A 209 -9.80 -11.64 25.74
CA SER A 209 -9.00 -11.10 26.84
C SER A 209 -7.57 -10.78 26.42
N SER A 210 -6.93 -11.68 25.65
CA SER A 210 -5.59 -11.47 25.08
C SER A 210 -5.55 -10.23 24.19
N PHE A 211 -6.52 -10.08 23.29
CA PHE A 211 -6.63 -8.91 22.42
C PHE A 211 -6.78 -7.60 23.22
N VAL A 212 -7.69 -7.57 24.21
CA VAL A 212 -7.89 -6.40 25.07
C VAL A 212 -6.61 -6.05 25.84
N ASN A 213 -5.86 -7.05 26.32
CA ASN A 213 -4.59 -6.83 27.01
C ASN A 213 -3.51 -6.28 26.07
N ALA A 214 -3.45 -6.76 24.82
CA ALA A 214 -2.54 -6.23 23.81
C ALA A 214 -2.86 -4.77 23.45
N VAL A 215 -4.14 -4.41 23.37
CA VAL A 215 -4.58 -3.01 23.20
C VAL A 215 -4.11 -2.14 24.38
N LYS A 216 -4.33 -2.58 25.62
CA LYS A 216 -3.90 -1.84 26.83
C LYS A 216 -2.38 -1.68 26.92
N GLN A 217 -1.62 -2.67 26.46
CA GLN A 217 -0.16 -2.62 26.39
C GLN A 217 0.36 -1.73 25.25
N GLY A 218 -0.51 -1.33 24.32
CA GLY A 218 -0.15 -0.52 23.15
C GLY A 218 0.48 -1.32 22.01
N ASP A 219 0.23 -2.63 21.96
CA ASP A 219 0.73 -3.53 20.91
C ASP A 219 -0.23 -3.62 19.72
N ILE A 220 -1.52 -3.41 19.98
CA ILE A 220 -2.53 -3.22 18.95
C ILE A 220 -3.09 -1.81 19.09
N THR A 221 -3.20 -1.11 17.97
CA THR A 221 -3.82 0.21 17.88
C THR A 221 -4.65 0.33 16.61
N TRP A 222 -5.32 1.46 16.41
CA TRP A 222 -6.12 1.73 15.22
C TRP A 222 -5.99 3.19 14.79
N HIS A 223 -6.25 3.44 13.50
CA HIS A 223 -6.33 4.78 12.94
C HIS A 223 -7.75 5.38 13.12
N ALA A 224 -7.95 6.63 12.70
CA ALA A 224 -9.17 7.39 13.05
C ALA A 224 -10.40 7.15 12.17
N GLY A 225 -10.28 6.43 11.06
CA GLY A 225 -11.38 6.13 10.13
C GLY A 225 -11.81 4.66 10.27
N PRO A 226 -13.02 4.27 9.87
CA PRO A 226 -13.58 2.94 10.17
C PRO A 226 -12.82 1.80 9.50
N MET A 227 -12.58 1.94 8.19
CA MET A 227 -11.67 1.16 7.34
C MET A 227 -11.43 1.99 6.05
N ASN A 228 -10.87 1.41 4.99
CA ASN A 228 -10.84 2.08 3.69
C ASN A 228 -12.27 2.26 3.18
N MET A 229 -12.73 3.50 3.03
CA MET A 229 -14.09 3.80 2.57
C MET A 229 -14.08 4.66 1.31
N GLN A 230 -15.11 4.50 0.49
CA GLN A 230 -15.53 5.50 -0.49
C GLN A 230 -16.51 6.46 0.21
N PHE A 231 -16.04 7.58 0.74
CA PHE A 231 -16.90 8.50 1.51
C PHE A 231 -17.97 9.18 0.66
N GLU A 232 -17.77 9.29 -0.65
CA GLU A 232 -18.69 9.93 -1.59
C GLU A 232 -20.01 9.17 -1.78
N VAL A 233 -20.07 7.89 -1.42
CA VAL A 233 -21.31 7.10 -1.47
C VAL A 233 -22.05 7.08 -0.14
N MET A 234 -21.55 7.80 0.86
CA MET A 234 -22.15 7.88 2.19
C MET A 234 -22.91 9.18 2.36
N ASP A 235 -24.00 9.12 3.13
CA ASP A 235 -24.56 10.32 3.73
C ASP A 235 -23.71 10.77 4.93
N VAL A 236 -24.05 11.95 5.46
CA VAL A 236 -23.34 12.56 6.59
C VAL A 236 -23.38 11.68 7.84
N GLU A 237 -24.51 11.02 8.10
CA GLU A 237 -24.71 10.20 9.29
C GLU A 237 -23.85 8.93 9.26
N LEU A 238 -23.79 8.25 8.11
CA LEU A 238 -22.96 7.07 7.94
C LEU A 238 -21.47 7.41 7.99
N ALA A 239 -21.06 8.52 7.37
CA ALA A 239 -19.68 9.00 7.42
C ALA A 239 -19.26 9.33 8.86
N ARG A 240 -20.11 10.06 9.59
CA ARG A 240 -19.88 10.41 10.99
C ARG A 240 -19.82 9.17 11.88
N PHE A 241 -20.78 8.26 11.74
CA PHE A 241 -20.79 6.98 12.47
C PHE A 241 -19.47 6.23 12.26
N GLY A 242 -19.02 6.11 11.02
CA GLY A 242 -17.76 5.44 10.69
C GLY A 242 -16.54 6.07 11.37
N ILE A 243 -16.40 7.40 11.33
CA ILE A 243 -15.27 8.12 11.95
C ILE A 243 -15.34 8.05 13.49
N LYS A 244 -16.55 8.10 14.04
CA LYS A 244 -16.80 8.04 15.48
C LYS A 244 -16.41 6.69 16.09
N LEU A 245 -16.48 5.58 15.35
CA LEU A 245 -16.10 4.24 15.84
C LEU A 245 -14.71 4.22 16.50
N SER A 246 -13.72 4.92 15.95
CA SER A 246 -12.39 4.97 16.56
C SER A 246 -12.40 5.68 17.92
N LYS A 247 -13.21 6.73 18.07
CA LYS A 247 -13.34 7.47 19.34
C LYS A 247 -14.08 6.63 20.37
N ASP A 248 -15.16 5.96 19.97
CA ASP A 248 -15.93 5.10 20.87
C ASP A 248 -15.07 3.91 21.38
N LEU A 249 -14.19 3.36 20.53
CA LEU A 249 -13.20 2.36 20.94
C LEU A 249 -12.15 2.93 21.90
N ASP A 250 -11.66 4.15 21.64
CA ASP A 250 -10.70 4.82 22.52
C ASP A 250 -11.32 5.04 23.92
N ASP A 251 -12.56 5.54 23.96
CA ASP A 251 -13.31 5.76 25.20
C ASP A 251 -13.55 4.43 25.94
N LYS A 252 -13.98 3.37 25.23
CA LYS A 252 -14.17 2.01 25.79
C LYS A 252 -12.88 1.43 26.41
N MET A 253 -11.73 1.81 25.88
CA MET A 253 -10.42 1.31 26.31
C MET A 253 -9.66 2.28 27.21
N ASN A 254 -10.24 3.44 27.55
CA ASN A 254 -9.62 4.54 28.28
C ASN A 254 -8.30 5.03 27.63
N ILE A 255 -8.27 5.12 26.30
CA ILE A 255 -7.11 5.59 25.53
C ILE A 255 -7.30 7.07 25.19
N VAL A 256 -6.36 7.92 25.62
CA VAL A 256 -6.37 9.35 25.25
C VAL A 256 -5.41 9.58 24.09
N ARG A 257 -5.94 9.94 22.92
CA ARG A 257 -5.14 10.24 21.73
C ARG A 257 -4.89 11.73 21.60
N LYS A 258 -3.62 12.11 21.42
CA LYS A 258 -3.24 13.52 21.18
C LYS A 258 -3.57 13.99 19.77
N PHE A 259 -3.29 13.14 18.77
CA PHE A 259 -3.50 13.44 17.36
C PHE A 259 -4.04 12.21 16.65
N ARG A 260 -5.35 12.20 16.38
CA ARG A 260 -6.00 11.11 15.64
C ARG A 260 -5.75 11.33 14.15
N THR A 261 -5.22 10.32 13.48
CA THR A 261 -4.95 10.37 12.03
C THR A 261 -5.80 9.33 11.32
N LEU A 262 -6.56 9.74 10.31
CA LEU A 262 -7.26 8.82 9.42
C LEU A 262 -6.27 8.30 8.38
N SER A 263 -6.21 6.98 8.21
CA SER A 263 -5.46 6.33 7.15
C SER A 263 -6.44 5.79 6.12
N GLN A 264 -6.35 6.30 4.89
CA GLN A 264 -7.10 5.83 3.72
C GLN A 264 -6.10 5.28 2.71
N ARG A 265 -6.38 4.12 2.16
CA ARG A 265 -5.56 3.48 1.12
C ARG A 265 -6.47 3.06 -0.02
N ASP A 266 -5.90 3.01 -1.22
CA ASP A 266 -6.50 2.48 -2.45
C ASP A 266 -7.64 3.33 -3.05
N VAL A 267 -8.44 4.02 -2.23
CA VAL A 267 -9.44 5.00 -2.69
C VAL A 267 -8.76 6.35 -2.95
N PRO A 268 -8.75 6.86 -4.19
CA PRO A 268 -7.85 7.93 -4.61
C PRO A 268 -8.31 9.34 -4.24
N ALA A 269 -9.59 9.52 -3.97
CA ALA A 269 -10.23 10.80 -3.78
C ALA A 269 -11.02 10.84 -2.47
N MET A 270 -11.25 12.05 -1.99
CA MET A 270 -12.13 12.31 -0.87
C MET A 270 -12.79 13.69 -1.05
N THR A 271 -14.12 13.73 -0.93
CA THR A 271 -14.88 14.98 -0.97
C THR A 271 -14.46 15.93 0.15
N GLN A 272 -14.34 17.23 -0.16
CA GLN A 272 -14.01 18.25 0.85
C GLN A 272 -15.10 18.40 1.93
N GLY A 273 -16.33 17.95 1.64
CA GLY A 273 -17.44 17.94 2.60
C GLY A 273 -17.20 17.07 3.84
N ILE A 274 -16.20 16.18 3.82
CA ILE A 274 -15.81 15.38 4.99
C ILE A 274 -15.06 16.19 6.06
N VAL A 275 -14.44 17.31 5.68
CA VAL A 275 -13.49 18.05 6.54
C VAL A 275 -14.14 18.54 7.85
N PRO A 276 -15.37 19.11 7.85
CA PRO A 276 -16.06 19.46 9.08
C PRO A 276 -16.31 18.24 9.99
N ILE A 277 -16.71 17.10 9.42
CA ILE A 277 -16.96 15.87 10.19
C ILE A 277 -15.65 15.37 10.82
N LEU A 278 -14.53 15.40 10.09
CA LEU A 278 -13.23 15.03 10.63
C LEU A 278 -12.82 15.92 11.81
N GLU A 279 -12.95 17.24 11.66
CA GLU A 279 -12.57 18.19 12.71
C GLU A 279 -13.45 18.06 13.96
N GLU A 280 -14.78 17.97 13.78
CA GLU A 280 -15.74 17.80 14.88
C GLU A 280 -15.52 16.50 15.66
N GLU A 281 -15.19 15.42 14.98
CA GLU A 281 -14.84 14.15 15.63
C GLU A 281 -13.39 14.15 16.18
N GLY A 282 -12.63 15.23 16.02
CA GLY A 282 -11.28 15.39 16.59
C GLY A 282 -10.18 14.66 15.80
N VAL A 283 -10.36 14.47 14.50
CA VAL A 283 -9.33 13.97 13.59
C VAL A 283 -8.42 15.12 13.18
N ALA A 284 -7.12 15.00 13.49
CA ALA A 284 -6.13 16.04 13.24
C ALA A 284 -5.54 15.97 11.82
N ALA A 285 -5.46 14.76 11.26
CA ALA A 285 -4.81 14.53 9.98
C ALA A 285 -5.47 13.40 9.18
N ILE A 286 -5.28 13.44 7.88
CA ILE A 286 -5.61 12.37 6.95
C ILE A 286 -4.39 12.04 6.08
N SER A 287 -4.11 10.74 5.96
CA SER A 287 -3.14 10.18 5.02
C SER A 287 -3.87 9.33 3.99
N VAL A 288 -3.75 9.71 2.72
CA VAL A 288 -4.33 9.00 1.58
C VAL A 288 -3.22 8.44 0.70
N GLY A 289 -3.13 7.11 0.65
CA GLY A 289 -2.28 6.38 -0.27
C GLY A 289 -3.05 6.00 -1.52
N VAL A 290 -2.69 6.58 -2.66
CA VAL A 290 -3.38 6.40 -3.94
C VAL A 290 -2.75 5.27 -4.73
N ASN A 291 -3.53 4.26 -5.09
CA ASN A 291 -3.04 3.09 -5.82
C ASN A 291 -2.49 3.43 -7.21
N THR A 292 -1.84 2.44 -7.83
CA THR A 292 -1.13 2.64 -9.10
C THR A 292 -2.04 2.84 -10.31
N VAL A 293 -3.36 2.68 -10.18
CA VAL A 293 -4.28 2.85 -11.32
C VAL A 293 -4.69 4.31 -11.53
N THR A 294 -4.35 5.22 -10.61
CA THR A 294 -4.57 6.66 -10.77
C THR A 294 -3.48 7.48 -10.09
N ALA A 295 -3.36 8.75 -10.46
CA ALA A 295 -2.38 9.66 -9.87
C ALA A 295 -2.98 10.35 -8.64
N PRO A 296 -2.21 10.53 -7.55
CA PRO A 296 -2.64 11.39 -6.45
C PRO A 296 -2.82 12.84 -6.93
N PRO A 297 -3.70 13.63 -6.28
CA PRO A 297 -3.82 15.06 -6.53
C PRO A 297 -2.47 15.77 -6.43
N ALA A 298 -2.26 16.79 -7.27
CA ALA A 298 -1.04 17.59 -7.27
C ALA A 298 -1.03 18.61 -6.11
N VAL A 299 -0.91 18.11 -4.89
CA VAL A 299 -0.86 18.88 -3.64
C VAL A 299 0.52 18.79 -2.99
N PRO A 300 0.90 19.71 -2.08
CA PRO A 300 2.14 19.59 -1.32
C PRO A 300 2.18 18.28 -0.51
N PRO A 301 3.38 17.76 -0.16
CA PRO A 301 3.50 16.50 0.59
C PRO A 301 2.71 16.47 1.90
N ILE A 302 2.68 17.62 2.59
CA ILE A 302 1.85 17.87 3.77
C ILE A 302 1.25 19.26 3.59
N PHE A 303 -0.06 19.37 3.74
CA PHE A 303 -0.77 20.65 3.57
C PHE A 303 -1.92 20.77 4.56
N ARG A 304 -2.42 21.99 4.75
CA ARG A 304 -3.66 22.21 5.51
C ARG A 304 -4.83 22.14 4.54
N TRP A 305 -5.64 21.10 4.65
CA TRP A 305 -6.86 20.95 3.88
C TRP A 305 -7.98 21.69 4.58
N LYS A 306 -8.52 22.73 3.94
CA LYS A 306 -9.57 23.60 4.51
C LYS A 306 -10.86 23.44 3.72
N PHE A 307 -11.98 23.45 4.44
CA PHE A 307 -13.31 23.60 3.86
C PHE A 307 -14.19 24.36 4.85
N GLN A 308 -14.82 25.44 4.40
CA GLN A 308 -15.52 26.39 5.28
C GLN A 308 -14.60 26.85 6.44
N ASN A 309 -15.08 26.76 7.69
CA ASN A 309 -14.31 27.13 8.88
C ASN A 309 -13.47 25.99 9.46
N SER A 310 -13.50 24.80 8.83
CA SER A 310 -12.82 23.61 9.33
C SER A 310 -11.53 23.31 8.59
N SER A 311 -10.58 22.69 9.29
CA SER A 311 -9.32 22.26 8.67
C SER A 311 -8.69 21.03 9.30
N VAL A 312 -8.08 20.20 8.45
CA VAL A 312 -7.25 19.06 8.87
C VAL A 312 -5.92 19.07 8.12
N ILE A 313 -4.92 18.35 8.64
CA ILE A 313 -3.67 18.12 7.89
C ILE A 313 -3.93 17.05 6.82
N GLY A 314 -3.64 17.36 5.56
CA GLY A 314 -3.74 16.43 4.44
C GLY A 314 -2.36 15.92 4.01
N ILE A 315 -2.29 14.63 3.72
CA ILE A 315 -1.11 13.94 3.17
C ILE A 315 -1.59 13.02 2.05
N TRP A 316 -1.34 13.38 0.78
CA TRP A 316 -1.64 12.53 -0.37
C TRP A 316 -0.34 12.03 -0.96
N HIS A 317 -0.24 10.72 -1.14
CA HIS A 317 0.97 10.10 -1.65
C HIS A 317 0.65 8.90 -2.55
N PRO A 318 1.57 8.51 -3.45
CA PRO A 318 1.49 7.22 -4.11
C PRO A 318 1.47 6.08 -3.08
N GLY A 319 0.60 5.09 -3.31
CA GLY A 319 0.51 3.84 -2.57
C GLY A 319 1.58 2.84 -2.97
#